data_AF-A0A081R187-F1
#
_entry.id   AF-A0A081R187-F1
#
_cell.length_a   1.000
_cell.length_b   1.000
_cell.length_c   1.000
_cell.angle_alpha   90.00
_cell.angle_beta   90.00
_cell.angle_gamma   90.00
#
_symmetry.space_group_name_H-M   'P 1'
#
loop_
_entity.id
_entity.type
_entity.pdbx_description
1 polymer ?
#
loop_
_entity_poly.entity_id
_entity_poly.type
_entity_poly.pdbx_seq_one_letter_code
_entity_poly.pdbx_strand_id
1 'polypeptide(L)'
;MAKIWRSRDIIGVEDAQRWENKADSSHRHKVADIDGLPEKIDEVTRSKAEKVDLTGHINNRNNPHGVTKQQVGLGNVTNVEQASKQDFQNHLNNHNNPHNVTKQQVGLGNVDNVRQASYESVEALKLEFQEHEDRLNAIEYMFLQNDFTAPIRTEDGTEHTLLADENGHVIVADWKYIMEV
;
A
#
# COMPACT_ATOMS: atom_id res chain seq x y z
N MET A 1 39.50 106.95 22.53
CA MET A 1 38.22 106.24 22.36
C MET A 1 38.26 105.48 21.05
N ALA A 2 38.26 104.14 21.06
CA ALA A 2 38.22 103.36 19.83
C ALA A 2 36.78 103.29 19.32
N LYS A 3 36.54 103.72 18.07
CA LYS A 3 35.27 103.52 17.39
C LYS A 3 35.12 102.03 17.07
N ILE A 4 34.13 101.38 17.66
CA ILE A 4 33.71 100.03 17.25
C ILE A 4 32.84 100.20 16.01
N TRP A 5 33.38 99.87 14.85
CA TRP A 5 32.61 99.85 13.60
C TRP A 5 31.72 98.62 13.57
N ARG A 6 30.42 98.80 13.32
CA ARG A 6 29.52 97.66 13.01
C ARG A 6 29.61 97.38 11.52
N SER A 7 29.37 96.13 11.12
CA SER A 7 29.48 95.70 9.72
C SER A 7 28.68 96.58 8.75
N ARG A 8 27.52 97.10 9.18
CA ARG A 8 26.65 98.01 8.40
C ARG A 8 27.30 99.35 8.08
N ASP A 9 28.23 99.81 8.92
CA ASP A 9 28.93 101.08 8.75
C ASP A 9 30.07 100.97 7.73
N ILE A 10 30.54 99.75 7.44
CA ILE A 10 31.73 99.48 6.61
C ILE A 10 31.36 99.31 5.13
N ILE A 11 30.24 98.64 4.85
CA ILE A 11 29.80 98.32 3.48
C ILE A 11 28.64 99.20 3.00
N GLY A 12 28.05 100.02 3.87
CA GLY A 12 26.87 100.82 3.55
C GLY A 12 25.57 100.03 3.66
N VAL A 13 24.47 100.75 3.93
CA VAL A 13 23.16 100.15 4.23
C VAL A 13 22.55 99.38 3.07
N GLU A 14 22.79 99.82 1.83
CA GLU A 14 22.25 99.19 0.63
C GLU A 14 22.94 97.87 0.31
N ASP A 15 24.27 97.82 0.43
CA ASP A 15 25.01 96.58 0.23
C ASP A 15 24.74 95.59 1.36
N ALA A 16 24.66 96.04 2.61
CA ALA A 16 24.24 95.19 3.73
C ALA A 16 22.88 94.53 3.45
N GLN A 17 21.89 95.29 2.94
CA GLN A 17 20.60 94.73 2.57
C GLN A 17 20.68 93.77 1.38
N ARG A 18 21.53 94.03 0.38
CA ARG A 18 21.77 93.09 -0.74
C ARG A 18 22.36 91.77 -0.26
N TRP A 19 23.29 91.80 0.69
CA TRP A 19 23.87 90.59 1.28
C TRP A 19 22.85 89.81 2.11
N GLU A 20 22.03 90.51 2.91
CA GLU A 20 20.94 89.88 3.66
C GLU A 20 19.89 89.25 2.73
N ASN A 21 19.51 89.91 1.64
CA ASN A 21 18.56 89.37 0.66
C ASN A 21 19.15 88.18 -0.13
N LYS A 22 20.46 88.15 -0.39
CA LYS A 22 21.14 86.98 -0.97
C LYS A 22 21.15 85.76 -0.03
N ALA A 23 20.97 86.00 1.26
CA ALA A 23 20.96 84.99 2.31
C ALA A 23 19.53 84.70 2.80
N ASP A 24 18.50 84.95 1.99
CA ASP A 24 17.14 84.56 2.35
C ASP A 24 16.98 83.02 2.30
N SER A 25 16.03 82.50 3.08
CA SER A 25 15.76 81.05 3.15
C SER A 25 15.18 80.46 1.85
N SER A 26 14.98 81.29 0.81
CA SER A 26 14.44 80.90 -0.49
C SER A 26 15.51 80.77 -1.58
N HIS A 27 16.78 81.03 -1.25
CA HIS A 27 17.89 80.89 -2.19
C HIS A 27 18.05 79.44 -2.67
N ARG A 28 18.05 79.25 -4.00
CA ARG A 28 18.20 77.94 -4.66
C ARG A 28 19.32 77.97 -5.69
N HIS A 29 20.17 76.96 -5.69
CA HIS A 29 21.12 76.69 -6.78
C HIS A 29 20.55 75.60 -7.69
N LYS A 30 20.84 75.68 -9.00
CA LYS A 30 20.65 74.50 -9.84
C LYS A 30 21.71 73.48 -9.44
N VAL A 31 21.36 72.21 -9.52
CA VAL A 31 22.29 71.10 -9.21
C VAL A 31 23.56 71.19 -10.07
N ALA A 32 23.43 71.68 -11.31
CA ALA A 32 24.56 71.89 -12.23
C ALA A 32 25.51 73.01 -11.81
N ASP A 33 25.10 73.90 -10.90
CA ASP A 33 25.92 75.03 -10.44
C ASP A 33 26.84 74.63 -9.25
N ILE A 34 26.74 73.39 -8.77
CA ILE A 34 27.51 72.87 -7.63
C ILE A 34 28.51 71.85 -8.16
N ASP A 35 29.78 72.25 -8.22
CA ASP A 35 30.87 71.42 -8.70
C ASP A 35 30.93 70.06 -7.96
N GLY A 36 30.95 68.96 -8.72
CA GLY A 36 31.07 67.59 -8.20
C GLY A 36 29.76 66.97 -7.68
N LEU A 37 28.68 67.74 -7.55
CA LEU A 37 27.39 67.21 -7.08
C LEU A 37 26.72 66.26 -8.10
N PRO A 38 26.70 66.56 -9.42
CA PRO A 38 26.19 65.63 -10.42
C PRO A 38 26.89 64.26 -10.38
N GLU A 39 28.22 64.25 -10.28
CA GLU A 39 29.03 63.03 -10.21
C GLU A 39 28.72 62.23 -8.94
N LYS A 40 28.53 62.92 -7.81
CA LYS A 40 28.16 62.27 -6.54
C LYS A 40 26.75 61.68 -6.59
N ILE A 41 25.81 62.35 -7.24
CA ILE A 41 24.45 61.83 -7.48
C ILE A 41 24.51 60.58 -8.34
N ASP A 42 25.32 60.59 -9.41
CA ASP A 42 25.50 59.44 -10.29
C ASP A 42 26.17 58.27 -9.57
N GLU A 43 27.18 58.53 -8.73
CA GLU A 43 27.85 57.53 -7.89
C GLU A 43 26.87 56.87 -6.91
N VAL A 44 26.07 57.68 -6.19
CA VAL A 44 25.06 57.18 -5.24
C VAL A 44 23.97 56.37 -5.95
N THR A 45 23.53 56.82 -7.12
CA THR A 45 22.51 56.13 -7.91
C THR A 45 23.04 54.80 -8.45
N ARG A 46 24.30 54.76 -8.91
CA ARG A 46 25.00 53.55 -9.36
C ARG A 46 25.28 52.58 -8.22
N SER A 47 25.58 53.08 -7.02
CA SER A 47 25.84 52.26 -5.83
C SER A 47 24.57 51.63 -5.25
N LYS A 48 23.44 52.35 -5.21
CA LYS A 48 22.15 51.77 -4.79
C LYS A 48 21.60 50.73 -5.78
N ALA A 49 21.98 50.87 -7.04
CA ALA A 49 21.67 49.95 -8.11
C ALA A 49 22.97 49.32 -8.63
N GLU A 50 23.77 48.71 -7.75
CA GLU A 50 24.81 47.82 -8.24
C GLU A 50 24.11 46.71 -9.01
N LYS A 51 24.01 46.93 -10.32
CA LYS A 51 23.32 46.08 -11.28
C LYS A 51 23.85 44.66 -11.19
N VAL A 52 25.10 44.50 -10.74
CA VAL A 52 25.75 43.21 -10.48
C VAL A 52 25.07 42.46 -9.33
N ASP A 53 24.81 43.09 -8.18
CA ASP A 53 24.12 42.46 -7.05
C ASP A 53 22.69 42.10 -7.40
N LEU A 54 21.97 43.00 -8.08
CA LEU A 54 20.61 42.70 -8.52
C LEU A 54 20.59 41.61 -9.60
N THR A 55 21.52 41.64 -10.55
CA THR A 55 21.64 40.60 -11.59
C THR A 55 22.01 39.25 -10.95
N GLY A 56 22.93 39.24 -9.98
CA GLY A 56 23.30 38.05 -9.21
C GLY A 56 22.13 37.51 -8.41
N HIS A 57 21.37 38.38 -7.75
CA HIS A 57 20.16 38.01 -7.03
C HIS A 57 19.08 37.42 -7.97
N ILE A 58 18.78 38.08 -9.09
CA ILE A 58 17.81 37.61 -10.09
C ILE A 58 18.19 36.24 -10.67
N ASN A 59 19.50 36.00 -10.86
CA ASN A 59 20.00 34.74 -11.39
C ASN A 59 20.16 33.65 -10.32
N ASN A 60 20.11 33.99 -9.03
CA ASN A 60 20.24 33.03 -7.95
C ASN A 60 19.00 32.13 -7.89
N ARG A 61 19.16 30.85 -8.24
CA ARG A 61 18.12 29.82 -8.14
C ARG A 61 18.25 28.93 -6.89
N ASN A 62 19.13 29.31 -5.96
CA ASN A 62 19.09 28.70 -4.64
C ASN A 62 17.84 29.16 -3.90
N ASN A 63 17.41 28.36 -2.91
CA ASN A 63 16.34 28.73 -1.98
C ASN A 63 16.59 30.16 -1.46
N PRO A 64 15.77 31.16 -1.83
CA PRO A 64 14.31 31.07 -2.04
C PRO A 64 13.77 30.92 -3.48
N HIS A 65 14.52 31.13 -4.56
CA HIS A 65 13.96 31.16 -5.92
C HIS A 65 14.14 29.84 -6.66
N GLY A 66 13.06 29.09 -6.92
CA GLY A 66 13.14 27.85 -7.70
C GLY A 66 13.60 26.63 -6.89
N VAL A 67 13.11 26.52 -5.66
CA VAL A 67 13.41 25.41 -4.74
C VAL A 67 13.08 24.06 -5.38
N THR A 68 14.10 23.20 -5.47
CA THR A 68 14.01 21.84 -6.01
C THR A 68 13.65 20.84 -4.91
N LYS A 69 13.17 19.66 -5.31
CA LYS A 69 12.92 18.54 -4.38
C LYS A 69 14.16 18.16 -3.58
N GLN A 70 15.33 18.14 -4.22
CA GLN A 70 16.61 17.90 -3.56
C GLN A 70 16.87 18.92 -2.44
N GLN A 71 16.60 20.21 -2.67
CA GLN A 71 16.84 21.27 -1.69
C GLN A 71 15.96 21.16 -0.43
N VAL A 72 14.80 20.51 -0.51
CA VAL A 72 13.90 20.25 0.64
C VAL A 72 13.96 18.81 1.14
N GLY A 73 14.96 18.02 0.71
CA GLY A 73 15.12 16.63 1.14
C GLY A 73 14.12 15.63 0.52
N LEU A 74 13.33 16.05 -0.46
CA LEU A 74 12.33 15.23 -1.17
C LEU A 74 12.85 14.66 -2.49
N GLY A 75 14.18 14.62 -2.69
CA GLY A 75 14.80 14.27 -3.99
C GLY A 75 14.42 12.89 -4.55
N ASN A 76 14.11 11.94 -3.68
CA ASN A 76 13.69 10.58 -4.05
C ASN A 76 12.15 10.41 -4.13
N VAL A 77 11.39 11.46 -3.80
CA VAL A 77 9.92 11.41 -3.79
C VAL A 77 9.43 11.70 -5.19
N THR A 78 8.68 10.77 -5.80
CA THR A 78 8.03 10.95 -7.09
C THR A 78 6.83 11.91 -6.98
N ASN A 79 6.49 12.62 -8.06
CA ASN A 79 5.22 13.36 -8.12
C ASN A 79 4.19 12.43 -8.72
N VAL A 80 3.45 11.75 -7.86
CA VAL A 80 2.34 10.89 -8.23
C VAL A 80 1.10 11.37 -7.49
N GLU A 81 -0.08 11.12 -8.06
CA GLU A 81 -1.33 11.37 -7.35
C GLU A 81 -1.37 10.48 -6.10
N GLN A 82 -1.64 11.09 -4.95
CA GLN A 82 -1.79 10.39 -3.68
C GLN A 82 -3.26 10.40 -3.26
N ALA A 83 -3.73 9.28 -2.73
CA ALA A 83 -5.02 9.24 -2.07
C ALA A 83 -5.03 10.22 -0.88
N SER A 84 -6.19 10.81 -0.58
CA SER A 84 -6.30 11.68 0.58
C SER A 84 -6.10 10.88 1.87
N LYS A 85 -5.71 11.55 2.97
CA LYS A 85 -5.64 10.90 4.29
C LYS A 85 -6.98 10.24 4.65
N GLN A 86 -8.09 10.88 4.28
CA GLN A 86 -9.43 10.33 4.53
C GLN A 86 -9.63 9.02 3.76
N ASP A 87 -9.28 8.97 2.47
CA ASP A 87 -9.45 7.76 1.66
C ASP A 87 -8.59 6.61 2.18
N PHE A 88 -7.36 6.89 2.59
CA PHE A 88 -6.48 5.89 3.19
C PHE A 88 -7.07 5.33 4.49
N GLN A 89 -7.59 6.19 5.36
CA GLN A 89 -8.24 5.76 6.60
C GLN A 89 -9.53 4.99 6.35
N ASN A 90 -10.32 5.40 5.34
CA ASN A 90 -11.52 4.68 4.94
C ASN A 90 -11.17 3.27 4.45
N HIS A 91 -10.12 3.13 3.63
CA HIS A 91 -9.64 1.83 3.16
C HIS A 91 -9.13 0.97 4.32
N LEU A 92 -8.30 1.52 5.21
CA LEU A 92 -7.73 0.81 6.37
C LEU A 92 -8.83 0.21 7.27
N ASN A 93 -9.92 0.94 7.46
CA ASN A 93 -11.06 0.52 8.29
C ASN A 93 -12.09 -0.34 7.52
N ASN A 94 -11.90 -0.54 6.21
CA ASN A 94 -12.80 -1.34 5.40
C ASN A 94 -12.45 -2.83 5.50
N HIS A 95 -13.24 -3.56 6.29
CA HIS A 95 -13.17 -5.03 6.43
C HIS A 95 -14.22 -5.76 5.57
N ASN A 96 -14.75 -5.12 4.55
CA ASN A 96 -15.46 -5.86 3.52
C ASN A 96 -14.46 -6.61 2.64
N ASN A 97 -14.93 -7.72 2.04
CA ASN A 97 -14.20 -8.46 1.01
C ASN A 97 -13.51 -7.46 0.04
N PRO A 98 -12.16 -7.44 -0.03
CA PRO A 98 -11.24 -8.57 0.20
C PRO A 98 -10.64 -8.76 1.59
N HIS A 99 -10.81 -7.84 2.54
CA HIS A 99 -10.20 -7.99 3.86
C HIS A 99 -11.14 -8.69 4.83
N ASN A 100 -10.63 -9.71 5.55
CA ASN A 100 -11.34 -10.37 6.64
C ASN A 100 -12.66 -11.08 6.21
N VAL A 101 -12.57 -11.84 5.11
CA VAL A 101 -13.73 -12.49 4.48
C VAL A 101 -14.42 -13.49 5.42
N THR A 102 -15.70 -13.27 5.70
CA THR A 102 -16.56 -14.15 6.52
C THR A 102 -17.31 -15.15 5.64
N LYS A 103 -17.81 -16.24 6.25
CA LYS A 103 -18.72 -17.19 5.58
C LYS A 103 -19.91 -16.48 4.92
N GLN A 104 -20.46 -15.48 5.60
CA GLN A 104 -21.60 -14.73 5.07
C GLN A 104 -21.25 -13.95 3.80
N GLN A 105 -20.06 -13.34 3.74
CA GLN A 105 -19.61 -12.56 2.58
C GLN A 105 -19.40 -13.41 1.31
N VAL A 106 -19.22 -14.73 1.45
CA VAL A 106 -19.12 -15.68 0.32
C VAL A 106 -20.39 -16.52 0.12
N GLY A 107 -21.51 -16.15 0.76
CA GLY A 107 -22.79 -16.86 0.60
C GLY A 107 -22.89 -18.18 1.38
N LEU A 108 -21.91 -18.51 2.22
CA LEU A 108 -21.87 -19.72 3.07
C LEU A 108 -22.39 -19.45 4.49
N GLY A 109 -23.15 -18.38 4.70
CA GLY A 109 -23.62 -17.96 6.03
C GLY A 109 -24.47 -19.01 6.75
N ASN A 110 -25.23 -19.81 5.99
CA ASN A 110 -26.09 -20.88 6.50
C ASN A 110 -25.41 -22.26 6.49
N VAL A 111 -24.12 -22.33 6.13
CA VAL A 111 -23.40 -23.60 6.02
C VAL A 111 -22.65 -23.89 7.33
N ASP A 112 -23.11 -24.92 8.02
CA ASP A 112 -22.51 -25.41 9.26
C ASP A 112 -21.06 -25.86 9.08
N ASN A 113 -20.25 -25.71 10.13
CA ASN A 113 -18.88 -26.21 10.12
C ASN A 113 -18.83 -27.63 10.69
N VAL A 114 -19.15 -28.61 9.86
CA VAL A 114 -19.13 -30.03 10.25
C VAL A 114 -17.85 -30.70 9.77
N ARG A 115 -17.24 -31.53 10.63
CA ARG A 115 -16.07 -32.34 10.24
C ARG A 115 -16.53 -33.40 9.23
N GLN A 116 -15.96 -33.37 8.04
CA GLN A 116 -16.23 -34.39 7.02
C GLN A 116 -15.54 -35.71 7.36
N ALA A 117 -16.16 -36.84 6.98
CA ALA A 117 -15.54 -38.16 7.06
C ALA A 117 -14.30 -38.22 6.14
N SER A 118 -13.30 -39.02 6.51
CA SER A 118 -12.14 -39.23 5.63
C SER A 118 -12.55 -40.08 4.43
N TYR A 119 -11.85 -39.89 3.31
CA TYR A 119 -12.05 -40.72 2.11
C TYR A 119 -11.94 -42.22 2.44
N GLU A 120 -10.91 -42.60 3.20
CA GLU A 120 -10.69 -43.99 3.61
C GLU A 120 -11.86 -44.57 4.41
N SER A 121 -12.43 -43.81 5.35
CA SER A 121 -13.58 -44.27 6.14
C SER A 121 -14.83 -44.48 5.28
N VAL A 122 -15.02 -43.64 4.26
CA VAL A 122 -16.15 -43.75 3.33
C VAL A 122 -15.97 -44.96 2.42
N GLU A 123 -14.77 -45.20 1.92
CA GLU A 123 -14.48 -46.38 1.08
C GLU A 123 -14.59 -47.68 1.88
N ALA A 124 -14.12 -47.72 3.12
CA ALA A 124 -14.31 -48.88 4.00
C ALA A 124 -15.80 -49.20 4.22
N LEU A 125 -16.62 -48.18 4.47
CA LEU A 125 -18.07 -48.35 4.64
C LEU A 125 -18.76 -48.88 3.37
N LYS A 126 -18.32 -48.42 2.18
CA LYS A 126 -18.82 -48.94 0.90
C LYS A 126 -18.49 -50.42 0.72
N LEU A 127 -17.29 -50.83 1.10
CA LEU A 127 -16.87 -52.22 1.01
C LEU A 127 -17.68 -53.11 1.96
N GLU A 128 -17.87 -52.67 3.20
CA GLU A 128 -18.69 -53.39 4.18
C GLU A 128 -20.15 -53.55 3.70
N PHE A 129 -20.72 -52.50 3.10
CA PHE A 129 -22.06 -52.57 2.51
C PHE A 129 -22.12 -53.59 1.37
N GLN A 130 -21.14 -53.59 0.48
CA GLN A 130 -21.07 -54.56 -0.61
C GLN A 130 -20.97 -56.01 -0.09
N GLU A 131 -20.16 -56.24 0.93
CA GLU A 131 -20.04 -57.56 1.56
C GLU A 131 -21.36 -58.01 2.18
N HIS A 132 -22.08 -57.11 2.86
CA HIS A 132 -23.40 -57.42 3.42
C HIS A 132 -24.42 -57.78 2.35
N GLU A 133 -24.46 -57.05 1.23
CA GLU A 133 -25.33 -57.37 0.09
C GLU A 133 -24.98 -58.73 -0.51
N ASP A 134 -23.70 -59.04 -0.71
CA ASP A 134 -23.24 -60.34 -1.22
C ASP A 134 -23.64 -61.49 -0.28
N ARG A 135 -23.52 -61.28 1.04
CA ARG A 135 -23.94 -62.26 2.06
C ARG A 135 -25.45 -62.46 2.07
N LEU A 136 -26.23 -61.39 1.93
CA LEU A 136 -27.70 -61.48 1.86
C LEU A 136 -28.15 -62.26 0.62
N ASN A 137 -27.56 -61.96 -0.54
CA ASN A 137 -27.84 -62.68 -1.78
C ASN A 137 -27.51 -64.18 -1.61
N ALA A 138 -26.35 -64.51 -1.04
CA ALA A 138 -25.98 -65.91 -0.80
C ALA A 138 -26.98 -66.64 0.09
N ILE A 139 -27.45 -65.99 1.16
CA ILE A 139 -28.48 -66.57 2.06
C ILE A 139 -29.81 -66.76 1.32
N GLU A 140 -30.22 -65.80 0.50
CA GLU A 140 -31.44 -65.90 -0.31
C GLU A 140 -31.37 -67.11 -1.26
N TYR A 141 -30.22 -67.31 -1.92
CA TYR A 141 -29.99 -68.49 -2.75
C TYR A 141 -30.07 -69.81 -1.96
N MET A 142 -29.41 -69.91 -0.80
CA MET A 142 -29.43 -71.11 0.04
C MET A 142 -30.84 -71.46 0.51
N PHE A 143 -31.62 -70.45 0.91
CA PHE A 143 -32.99 -70.63 1.39
C PHE A 143 -33.94 -71.10 0.26
N LEU A 144 -33.81 -70.51 -0.94
CA LEU A 144 -34.65 -70.88 -2.09
C LEU A 144 -34.32 -72.26 -2.64
N GLN A 145 -33.07 -72.69 -2.56
CA GLN A 145 -32.63 -74.00 -3.07
C GLN A 145 -32.66 -75.12 -2.03
N ASN A 146 -32.99 -74.80 -0.76
CA ASN A 146 -32.92 -75.71 0.39
C ASN A 146 -31.53 -76.40 0.48
N ASP A 147 -30.49 -75.67 0.09
CA ASP A 147 -29.10 -76.08 0.04
C ASP A 147 -28.33 -75.24 1.05
N PHE A 148 -28.08 -75.82 2.22
CA PHE A 148 -27.39 -75.17 3.33
C PHE A 148 -25.87 -75.40 3.30
N THR A 149 -25.31 -75.66 2.11
CA THR A 149 -23.86 -75.71 1.94
C THR A 149 -23.30 -74.30 1.99
N ALA A 150 -22.48 -73.99 3.00
CA ALA A 150 -21.72 -72.76 3.04
C ALA A 150 -20.45 -72.91 2.17
N PRO A 151 -20.26 -72.11 1.11
CA PRO A 151 -19.02 -72.16 0.35
C PRO A 151 -17.87 -71.68 1.24
N ILE A 152 -16.97 -72.59 1.62
CA ILE A 152 -15.72 -72.23 2.28
C ILE A 152 -14.68 -72.01 1.19
N ARG A 153 -14.22 -70.76 1.05
CA ARG A 153 -13.02 -70.46 0.28
C ARG A 153 -11.80 -70.76 1.15
N THR A 154 -11.05 -71.78 0.80
CA THR A 154 -9.69 -71.99 1.33
C THR A 154 -8.73 -71.01 0.67
N GLU A 155 -7.60 -70.70 1.34
CA GLU A 155 -6.62 -69.68 0.88
C GLU A 155 -6.02 -69.97 -0.52
N ASP A 156 -6.17 -71.19 -1.02
CA ASP A 156 -5.73 -71.68 -2.33
C ASP A 156 -6.77 -71.50 -3.45
N GLY A 157 -7.97 -71.00 -3.15
CA GLY A 157 -9.01 -70.72 -4.13
C GLY A 157 -9.74 -71.94 -4.68
N THR A 158 -9.58 -73.12 -4.07
CA THR A 158 -10.38 -74.30 -4.39
C THR A 158 -11.71 -74.31 -3.64
N GLU A 159 -12.81 -74.58 -4.34
CA GLU A 159 -14.12 -74.77 -3.74
C GLU A 159 -14.20 -76.16 -3.11
N HIS A 160 -14.23 -76.23 -1.77
CA HIS A 160 -14.44 -77.49 -1.05
C HIS A 160 -15.84 -77.49 -0.42
N THR A 161 -16.61 -78.57 -0.67
CA THR A 161 -17.91 -78.77 0.00
C THR A 161 -17.68 -79.53 1.31
N LEU A 162 -18.12 -78.95 2.42
CA LEU A 162 -18.15 -79.64 3.70
C LEU A 162 -19.40 -80.52 3.77
N LEU A 163 -19.21 -81.82 3.98
CA LEU A 163 -20.33 -82.74 4.26
C LEU A 163 -20.29 -83.08 5.76
N ALA A 164 -21.41 -82.89 6.45
CA ALA A 164 -21.58 -83.31 7.84
C ALA A 164 -22.34 -84.64 7.88
N ASP A 165 -21.87 -85.60 8.68
CA ASP A 165 -22.64 -86.82 8.96
C ASP A 165 -23.82 -86.52 9.92
N GLU A 166 -24.70 -87.50 10.10
CA GLU A 166 -25.87 -87.41 11.00
C GLU A 166 -25.51 -87.20 12.48
N ASN A 167 -24.23 -87.32 12.84
CA ASN A 167 -23.68 -87.09 14.17
C ASN A 167 -22.93 -85.75 14.29
N GLY A 168 -22.92 -84.94 13.23
CA GLY A 168 -22.30 -83.60 13.21
C GLY A 168 -20.80 -83.58 12.95
N HIS A 169 -20.18 -84.67 12.51
CA HIS A 169 -18.77 -84.67 12.09
C HIS A 169 -18.64 -84.16 10.67
N VAL A 170 -17.76 -83.17 10.48
CA VAL A 170 -17.53 -82.55 9.17
C VAL A 170 -16.32 -83.20 8.50
N ILE A 171 -16.50 -83.69 7.27
CA ILE A 171 -15.41 -84.14 6.40
C ILE A 171 -15.27 -83.21 5.19
N VAL A 172 -14.02 -82.89 4.83
CA VAL A 172 -13.69 -82.17 3.60
C VAL A 172 -13.60 -83.20 2.48
N ALA A 173 -14.54 -83.20 1.54
CA ALA A 173 -14.47 -84.07 0.36
C ALA A 173 -13.78 -83.35 -0.80
N ASP A 174 -12.57 -83.79 -1.16
CA ASP A 174 -11.87 -83.37 -2.37
C ASP A 174 -12.33 -84.25 -3.55
N TRP A 175 -13.15 -83.71 -4.45
CA TRP A 175 -13.64 -84.44 -5.63
C TRP A 175 -12.56 -84.49 -6.72
N LYS A 176 -11.45 -85.19 -6.44
CA LYS A 176 -10.54 -85.65 -7.48
C LYS A 176 -10.82 -87.12 -7.79
N TYR A 177 -11.92 -87.38 -8.48
CA TYR A 177 -12.15 -88.68 -9.11
C TYR A 177 -12.51 -88.53 -10.58
N ILE A 178 -11.52 -88.82 -11.43
CA ILE A 178 -11.68 -89.03 -12.87
C ILE A 178 -12.05 -90.51 -13.05
N MET A 179 -13.25 -90.80 -13.54
CA MET A 179 -13.56 -92.13 -14.10
C MET A 179 -13.11 -92.13 -15.56
N GLU A 180 -11.94 -92.70 -15.86
CA GLU A 180 -11.69 -93.29 -17.18
C GLU A 180 -12.38 -94.66 -17.25
N VAL A 181 -12.90 -94.98 -18.44
CA VAL A 181 -13.86 -96.03 -18.80
C VAL A 181 -13.59 -97.40 -18.20
#